data_AF-A0A327NFH7-F1
#
_entry.id   AF-A0A327NFH7-F1
#
_cell.length_a   1.000
_cell.length_b   1.000
_cell.length_c   1.000
_cell.angle_alpha   90.00
_cell.angle_beta   90.00
_cell.angle_gamma   90.00
#
_symmetry.space_group_name_H-M   'P 1'
#
loop_
_entity.id
_entity.type
_entity.pdbx_description
1 polymer ?
#
loop_
_entity_poly.entity_id
_entity_poly.type
_entity_poly.pdbx_seq_one_letter_code
_entity_poly.pdbx_strand_id
1 'polypeptide(L)'
;MLKLQESVKILYTLWIYITTYMGGCLEVNSEKKFQKHKLRFFPDVTLDSVIIVSMVNQILIMICSFIDEWNDHFTPSNIPEFKDEIIRFKTVMKPVFKRINRWSNLKDYRNTVLAHNFRNKGESILREEVKAMKTPLRPDEIFEITVLLNIVVLELMQKFSNYIALEDYVDMFAKVPKFSSVVGADKKEVELIIKEVNDLISVHYQQKESI
;
A
#
# COMPACT_ATOMS: atom_id res chain seq x y z
N MET A 1 7.87 23.07 6.00
CA MET A 1 8.76 21.99 6.48
C MET A 1 8.02 21.01 7.40
N LEU A 2 7.32 21.48 8.44
CA LEU A 2 6.56 20.62 9.38
C LEU A 2 5.51 19.74 8.67
N LYS A 3 4.74 20.29 7.72
CA LYS A 3 3.74 19.54 6.93
C LYS A 3 4.34 18.45 6.05
N LEU A 4 5.52 18.70 5.47
CA LEU A 4 6.24 17.69 4.69
C LEU A 4 6.64 16.51 5.59
N GLN A 5 7.25 16.82 6.73
CA GLN A 5 7.64 15.83 7.72
C GLN A 5 6.44 15.01 8.18
N GLU A 6 5.34 15.66 8.50
CA GLU A 6 4.09 15.02 8.91
C GLU A 6 3.56 14.06 7.84
N SER A 7 3.37 14.52 6.60
CA SER A 7 2.87 13.66 5.52
C SER A 7 3.79 12.49 5.23
N VAL A 8 5.12 12.69 5.21
CA VAL A 8 6.05 11.58 4.97
C VAL A 8 6.02 10.58 6.13
N LYS A 9 5.95 11.05 7.39
CA LYS A 9 5.79 10.17 8.56
C LYS A 9 4.51 9.35 8.48
N ILE A 10 3.38 9.97 8.09
CA ILE A 10 2.10 9.27 7.93
C ILE A 10 2.21 8.19 6.84
N LEU A 11 2.70 8.55 5.65
CA LEU A 11 2.89 7.60 4.55
C LEU A 11 3.78 6.42 4.95
N TYR A 12 4.89 6.71 5.64
CA TYR A 12 5.81 5.70 6.13
C TYR A 12 5.18 4.78 7.17
N THR A 13 4.48 5.34 8.17
CA THR A 13 3.77 4.57 9.19
C THR A 13 2.68 3.67 8.58
N LEU A 14 1.90 4.19 7.63
CA LEU A 14 0.89 3.39 6.91
C LEU A 14 1.54 2.23 6.16
N TRP A 15 2.67 2.46 5.48
CA TRP A 15 3.43 1.42 4.81
C TRP A 15 3.98 0.35 5.77
N ILE A 16 4.50 0.75 6.94
CA ILE A 16 4.92 -0.22 7.97
C ILE A 16 3.75 -1.12 8.36
N TYR A 17 2.57 -0.56 8.60
CA TYR A 17 1.41 -1.36 8.96
C TYR A 17 1.00 -2.30 7.83
N ILE A 18 0.93 -1.81 6.59
CA ILE A 18 0.62 -2.64 5.41
C ILE A 18 1.59 -3.83 5.31
N THR A 19 2.89 -3.57 5.41
CA THR A 19 3.92 -4.62 5.31
C THR A 19 3.92 -5.57 6.51
N THR A 20 3.64 -5.08 7.72
CA THR A 20 3.50 -5.91 8.92
C THR A 20 2.32 -6.87 8.79
N TYR A 21 1.13 -6.38 8.41
CA TYR A 21 -0.04 -7.24 8.21
C TYR A 21 0.19 -8.23 7.06
N MET A 22 0.87 -7.80 5.98
CA MET A 22 1.24 -8.70 4.89
C MET A 22 2.20 -9.81 5.37
N GLY A 23 3.22 -9.46 6.15
CA GLY A 23 4.12 -10.43 6.79
C GLY A 23 3.35 -11.44 7.63
N GLY A 24 2.43 -10.97 8.47
CA GLY A 24 1.54 -11.82 9.25
C GLY A 24 0.67 -12.75 8.39
N CYS A 25 0.14 -12.28 7.26
CA CYS A 25 -0.58 -13.13 6.31
C CYS A 25 0.31 -14.25 5.77
N LEU A 26 1.54 -13.94 5.38
CA LEU A 26 2.50 -14.93 4.86
C LEU A 26 2.88 -15.97 5.92
N GLU A 27 3.16 -15.53 7.15
CA GLU A 27 3.47 -16.42 8.27
C GLU A 27 2.31 -17.38 8.57
N VAL A 28 1.10 -16.86 8.71
CA VAL A 28 -0.11 -17.67 8.93
C VAL A 28 -0.31 -18.68 7.80
N ASN A 29 -0.12 -18.26 6.56
CA ASN A 29 -0.31 -19.12 5.40
C ASN A 29 0.79 -20.20 5.26
N SER A 30 1.98 -19.97 5.82
CA SER A 30 3.07 -20.97 5.88
C SER A 30 2.87 -22.05 6.96
N GLU A 31 2.04 -21.77 7.95
CA GLU A 31 1.92 -22.56 9.19
C GLU A 31 0.74 -23.53 9.12
N LYS A 32 1.03 -24.81 8.81
CA LYS A 32 0.02 -25.88 8.64
C LYS A 32 -0.94 -26.03 9.83
N LYS A 33 -0.53 -25.63 11.04
CA LYS A 33 -1.37 -25.69 12.25
C LYS A 33 -2.64 -24.83 12.11
N PHE A 34 -2.55 -23.67 11.46
CA PHE A 34 -3.71 -22.78 11.28
C PHE A 34 -4.66 -23.30 10.20
N GLN A 35 -4.13 -23.88 9.12
CA GLN A 35 -4.91 -24.49 8.04
C GLN A 35 -5.72 -25.72 8.50
N LYS A 36 -5.18 -26.48 9.46
CA LYS A 36 -5.82 -27.70 10.00
C LYS A 36 -6.81 -27.41 11.13
N HIS A 37 -6.71 -26.25 11.77
CA HIS A 37 -7.58 -25.90 12.89
C HIS A 37 -8.92 -25.39 12.37
N LYS A 38 -9.94 -26.24 12.38
CA LYS A 38 -11.33 -25.83 12.13
C LYS A 38 -11.91 -25.11 13.34
N LEU A 39 -12.73 -24.10 13.09
CA LEU A 39 -13.42 -23.41 14.17
C LEU A 39 -14.49 -24.31 14.79
N ARG A 40 -14.53 -24.36 16.13
CA ARG A 40 -15.48 -25.20 16.89
C ARG A 40 -16.94 -24.98 16.47
N PHE A 41 -17.32 -23.74 16.24
CA PHE A 41 -18.71 -23.35 15.91
C PHE A 41 -18.95 -23.21 14.40
N PHE A 42 -17.89 -23.24 13.58
CA PHE A 42 -17.97 -23.13 12.12
C PHE A 42 -17.02 -24.15 11.48
N PRO A 43 -17.38 -25.44 11.45
CA PRO A 43 -16.46 -26.52 11.07
C PRO A 43 -15.93 -26.45 9.63
N ASP A 44 -16.62 -25.73 8.75
CA ASP A 44 -16.17 -25.52 7.38
C ASP A 44 -15.08 -24.46 7.28
N VAL A 45 -14.98 -23.57 8.27
CA VAL A 45 -14.04 -22.45 8.33
C VAL A 45 -12.77 -22.84 9.08
N THR A 46 -11.62 -22.58 8.46
CA THR A 46 -10.30 -22.78 9.07
C THR A 46 -9.82 -21.50 9.76
N LEU A 47 -9.00 -21.64 10.81
CA LEU A 47 -8.51 -20.51 11.60
C LEU A 47 -7.66 -19.54 10.76
N ASP A 48 -6.82 -20.05 9.85
CA ASP A 48 -6.06 -19.23 8.90
C ASP A 48 -6.98 -18.35 8.04
N SER A 49 -8.09 -18.89 7.53
CA SER A 49 -9.00 -18.14 6.66
C SER A 49 -9.59 -16.91 7.36
N VAL A 50 -9.95 -17.03 8.64
CA VAL A 50 -10.46 -15.90 9.44
C VAL A 50 -9.37 -14.87 9.70
N ILE A 51 -8.17 -15.32 10.05
CA ILE A 51 -7.04 -14.42 10.32
C ILE A 51 -6.65 -13.67 9.05
N ILE A 52 -6.47 -14.38 7.93
CA ILE A 52 -6.08 -13.81 6.64
C ILE A 52 -7.13 -12.81 6.16
N VAL A 53 -8.42 -13.15 6.17
CA VAL A 53 -9.49 -12.22 5.76
C VAL A 53 -9.48 -10.95 6.63
N SER A 54 -9.30 -11.09 7.94
CA SER A 54 -9.25 -9.95 8.85
C SER A 54 -8.05 -9.04 8.56
N MET A 55 -6.87 -9.62 8.34
CA MET A 55 -5.64 -8.88 8.03
C MET A 55 -5.71 -8.23 6.65
N VAL A 56 -6.22 -8.92 5.63
CA VAL A 56 -6.42 -8.36 4.28
C VAL A 56 -7.35 -7.15 4.32
N ASN A 57 -8.46 -7.22 5.06
CA ASN A 57 -9.35 -6.08 5.24
C ASN A 57 -8.63 -4.88 5.89
N GLN A 58 -7.77 -5.11 6.88
CA GLN A 58 -6.96 -4.04 7.48
C GLN A 58 -5.93 -3.47 6.50
N ILE A 59 -5.27 -4.32 5.70
CA ILE A 59 -4.35 -3.88 4.65
C ILE A 59 -5.08 -2.97 3.65
N LEU A 60 -6.27 -3.35 3.20
CA LEU A 60 -7.08 -2.55 2.28
C LEU A 60 -7.43 -1.17 2.85
N ILE A 61 -7.82 -1.10 4.13
CA ILE A 61 -8.08 0.17 4.82
C ILE A 61 -6.82 1.03 4.81
N MET A 62 -5.67 0.47 5.21
CA MET A 62 -4.39 1.19 5.27
C MET A 62 -3.92 1.66 3.89
N ILE A 63 -4.07 0.84 2.84
CA ILE A 63 -3.76 1.22 1.45
C ILE A 63 -4.61 2.43 1.05
N CYS A 64 -5.92 2.39 1.32
CA CYS A 64 -6.79 3.52 0.99
C CYS A 64 -6.37 4.79 1.75
N SER A 65 -6.02 4.67 3.04
CA SER A 65 -5.51 5.79 3.82
C SER A 65 -4.19 6.33 3.27
N PHE A 66 -3.30 5.45 2.77
CA PHE A 66 -2.06 5.87 2.12
C PHE A 66 -2.35 6.66 0.84
N ILE A 67 -3.31 6.19 0.04
CA ILE A 67 -3.71 6.86 -1.20
C ILE A 67 -4.38 8.21 -0.91
N ASP A 68 -5.21 8.29 0.14
CA ASP A 68 -5.83 9.55 0.56
C ASP A 68 -4.76 10.54 1.05
N GLU A 69 -3.81 10.13 1.91
CA GLU A 69 -2.67 10.96 2.32
C GLU A 69 -1.84 11.42 1.10
N TRP A 70 -1.55 10.50 0.18
CA TRP A 70 -0.82 10.80 -1.05
C TRP A 70 -1.52 11.85 -1.91
N ASN A 71 -2.83 11.73 -2.11
CA ASN A 71 -3.57 12.57 -3.05
C ASN A 71 -4.01 13.89 -2.44
N ASP A 72 -4.37 13.89 -1.16
CA ASP A 72 -5.08 14.99 -0.54
C ASP A 72 -4.15 15.83 0.35
N HIS A 73 -3.10 15.23 0.93
CA HIS A 73 -2.22 15.89 1.90
C HIS A 73 -0.79 16.11 1.38
N PHE A 74 -0.17 15.08 0.78
CA PHE A 74 1.13 15.16 0.12
C PHE A 74 1.02 15.81 -1.28
N THR A 75 0.67 17.10 -1.28
CA THR A 75 0.38 17.87 -2.49
C THR A 75 1.18 19.16 -2.54
N PRO A 76 1.47 19.67 -3.76
CA PRO A 76 2.18 20.93 -3.91
C PRO A 76 1.39 22.13 -3.37
N SER A 77 0.05 22.03 -3.27
CA SER A 77 -0.79 23.07 -2.68
C SER A 77 -0.71 23.09 -1.15
N ASN A 78 -0.63 21.93 -0.49
CA ASN A 78 -0.55 21.86 0.97
C ASN A 78 0.88 22.07 1.49
N ILE A 79 1.88 21.80 0.65
CA ILE A 79 3.30 21.92 0.96
C ILE A 79 3.98 22.80 -0.10
N PRO A 80 3.63 24.10 -0.19
CA PRO A 80 4.09 24.99 -1.26
C PRO A 80 5.61 25.19 -1.27
N GLU A 81 6.26 25.08 -0.11
CA GLU A 81 7.71 25.19 0.08
C GLU A 81 8.50 24.14 -0.72
N PHE A 82 7.88 22.98 -1.00
CA PHE A 82 8.47 21.85 -1.71
C PHE A 82 7.71 21.53 -3.00
N LYS A 83 7.03 22.53 -3.55
CA LYS A 83 6.11 22.37 -4.69
C LYS A 83 6.78 21.63 -5.85
N ASP A 84 7.94 22.08 -6.28
CA ASP A 84 8.61 21.52 -7.46
C ASP A 84 9.18 20.13 -7.19
N GLU A 85 9.71 19.90 -5.99
CA GLU A 85 10.19 18.60 -5.53
C GLU A 85 9.08 17.56 -5.51
N ILE A 86 7.91 17.94 -4.98
CA ILE A 86 6.70 17.10 -4.92
C ILE A 86 6.16 16.84 -6.32
N ILE A 87 6.04 17.86 -7.18
CA ILE A 87 5.60 17.67 -8.57
C ILE A 87 6.52 16.68 -9.30
N ARG A 88 7.84 16.87 -9.20
CA ARG A 88 8.82 15.94 -9.79
C ARG A 88 8.66 14.54 -9.21
N PHE A 89 8.55 14.42 -7.89
CA PHE A 89 8.42 13.12 -7.23
C PHE A 89 7.14 12.38 -7.65
N LYS A 90 5.99 13.05 -7.64
CA LYS A 90 4.72 12.44 -8.07
C LYS A 90 4.73 12.09 -9.57
N THR A 91 5.49 12.83 -10.39
CA THR A 91 5.70 12.49 -11.80
C THR A 91 6.47 11.18 -11.95
N VAL A 92 7.58 11.02 -11.22
CA VAL A 92 8.36 9.78 -11.20
C VAL A 92 7.54 8.60 -10.69
N MET A 93 6.70 8.80 -9.67
CA MET A 93 5.84 7.76 -9.10
C MET A 93 4.54 7.49 -9.88
N LYS A 94 4.29 8.23 -10.97
CA LYS A 94 3.09 8.08 -11.79
C LYS A 94 2.86 6.65 -12.32
N PRO A 95 3.88 5.89 -12.78
CA PRO A 95 3.69 4.51 -13.23
C PRO A 95 3.14 3.59 -12.14
N VAL A 96 3.62 3.76 -10.90
CA VAL A 96 3.16 2.99 -9.74
C VAL A 96 1.68 3.24 -9.47
N PHE A 97 1.27 4.51 -9.38
CA PHE A 97 -0.14 4.83 -9.12
C PHE A 97 -1.05 4.53 -10.30
N LYS A 98 -0.56 4.60 -11.54
CA LYS A 98 -1.30 4.11 -12.71
C LYS A 98 -1.65 2.63 -12.56
N ARG A 99 -0.72 1.82 -12.04
CA ARG A 99 -0.96 0.41 -11.78
C ARG A 99 -1.95 0.19 -10.64
N ILE A 100 -1.78 0.87 -9.51
CA ILE A 100 -2.71 0.81 -8.37
C ILE A 100 -4.14 1.24 -8.78
N ASN A 101 -4.27 2.21 -9.67
CA ASN A 101 -5.57 2.69 -10.13
C ASN A 101 -6.32 1.70 -11.03
N ARG A 102 -5.76 0.53 -11.37
CA ARG A 102 -6.53 -0.56 -12.04
C ARG A 102 -7.67 -1.08 -11.18
N TRP A 103 -7.53 -0.99 -9.86
CA TRP A 103 -8.56 -1.33 -8.89
C TRP A 103 -9.43 -0.12 -8.60
N SER A 104 -10.23 0.25 -9.61
CA SER A 104 -11.03 1.47 -9.63
C SER A 104 -12.02 1.61 -8.47
N ASN A 105 -12.41 0.49 -7.83
CA ASN A 105 -13.41 0.49 -6.75
C ASN A 105 -12.79 0.34 -5.37
N LEU A 106 -11.47 0.48 -5.22
CA LEU A 106 -10.77 0.30 -3.94
C LEU A 106 -11.35 1.20 -2.83
N LYS A 107 -11.55 2.49 -3.12
CA LYS A 107 -12.13 3.46 -2.16
C LYS A 107 -13.60 3.17 -1.86
N ASP A 108 -14.37 2.80 -2.88
CA ASP A 108 -15.79 2.43 -2.73
C ASP A 108 -15.94 1.17 -1.89
N TYR A 109 -15.04 0.19 -2.07
CA TYR A 109 -15.01 -1.03 -1.31
C TYR A 109 -14.71 -0.76 0.16
N ARG A 110 -13.71 0.05 0.49
CA ARG A 110 -13.47 0.49 1.88
C ARG A 110 -14.72 1.13 2.46
N ASN A 111 -15.27 2.12 1.77
CA ASN A 111 -16.38 2.92 2.31
C ASN A 111 -17.65 2.06 2.47
N THR A 112 -17.95 1.21 1.50
CA THR A 112 -19.21 0.44 1.47
C THR A 112 -19.11 -0.85 2.26
N VAL A 113 -18.06 -1.64 2.03
CA VAL A 113 -17.93 -3.01 2.54
C VAL A 113 -17.24 -3.07 3.89
N LEU A 114 -16.21 -2.23 4.11
CA LEU A 114 -15.39 -2.30 5.32
C LEU A 114 -15.86 -1.33 6.42
N ALA A 115 -16.41 -0.17 6.05
CA ALA A 115 -16.75 0.89 7.01
C ALA A 115 -18.23 0.91 7.45
N HIS A 116 -19.13 0.24 6.73
CA HIS A 116 -20.56 0.25 7.03
C HIS A 116 -21.08 -1.11 7.52
N ASN A 117 -22.13 -1.09 8.33
CA ASN A 117 -22.74 -2.25 8.99
C ASN A 117 -23.63 -3.05 8.02
N PHE A 118 -23.02 -3.70 7.02
CA PHE A 118 -23.69 -4.44 5.93
C PHE A 118 -24.88 -3.72 5.26
N ARG A 119 -25.02 -2.41 5.51
CA ARG A 119 -26.07 -1.56 5.00
C ARG A 119 -25.49 -0.21 4.63
N ASN A 120 -25.80 0.28 3.45
CA ASN A 120 -25.46 1.63 3.02
C ASN A 120 -26.76 2.36 2.71
N LYS A 121 -27.01 3.49 3.40
CA LYS A 121 -28.26 4.27 3.27
C LYS A 121 -29.54 3.43 3.41
N GLY A 122 -29.54 2.44 4.31
CA GLY A 122 -30.68 1.55 4.58
C GLY A 122 -30.74 0.29 3.72
N GLU A 123 -30.00 0.24 2.61
CA GLU A 123 -29.97 -0.89 1.68
C GLU A 123 -28.90 -1.91 2.06
N SER A 124 -29.20 -3.21 1.97
CA SER A 124 -28.21 -4.27 2.16
C SER A 124 -27.09 -4.17 1.13
N ILE A 125 -25.84 -4.27 1.57
CA ILE A 125 -24.67 -4.27 0.68
C ILE A 125 -24.28 -5.68 0.21
N LEU A 126 -25.03 -6.73 0.59
CA LEU A 126 -24.81 -8.10 0.10
C LEU A 126 -25.30 -8.31 -1.35
N ARG A 127 -25.43 -7.23 -2.13
CA ARG A 127 -25.90 -7.21 -3.51
C ARG A 127 -24.81 -7.66 -4.47
N GLU A 128 -25.20 -8.12 -5.66
CA GLU A 128 -24.27 -8.52 -6.71
C GLU A 128 -23.31 -7.40 -7.15
N GLU A 129 -23.72 -6.15 -6.98
CA GLU A 129 -22.93 -4.95 -7.28
C GLU A 129 -21.60 -4.91 -6.51
N VAL A 130 -21.59 -5.36 -5.25
CA VAL A 130 -20.35 -5.46 -4.45
C VAL A 130 -19.45 -6.57 -4.96
N LYS A 131 -20.02 -7.66 -5.47
CA LYS A 131 -19.25 -8.77 -6.08
C LYS A 131 -18.61 -8.39 -7.41
N ALA A 132 -19.14 -7.37 -8.10
CA ALA A 132 -18.62 -6.87 -9.36
C ALA A 132 -17.54 -5.79 -9.20
N MET A 133 -17.25 -5.33 -7.98
CA MET A 133 -16.24 -4.29 -7.73
C MET A 133 -14.85 -4.75 -8.15
N LYS A 134 -14.14 -3.89 -8.88
CA LYS A 134 -12.72 -4.10 -9.20
C LYS A 134 -11.87 -3.67 -8.02
N THR A 135 -11.67 -4.61 -7.10
CA THR A 135 -10.90 -4.46 -5.85
C THR A 135 -9.90 -5.59 -5.75
N PRO A 136 -8.69 -5.37 -5.20
CA PRO A 136 -7.71 -6.42 -5.00
C PRO A 136 -8.23 -7.31 -3.88
N LEU A 137 -8.84 -8.45 -4.21
CA LEU A 137 -9.39 -9.38 -3.23
C LEU A 137 -8.56 -10.66 -3.15
N ARG A 138 -7.69 -10.90 -4.14
CA ARG A 138 -6.79 -12.04 -4.12
C ARG A 138 -5.47 -11.69 -3.40
N PRO A 139 -4.87 -12.63 -2.65
CA PRO A 139 -3.61 -12.39 -1.94
C PRO A 139 -2.47 -11.87 -2.83
N ASP A 140 -2.38 -12.33 -4.08
CA ASP A 140 -1.37 -11.87 -5.06
C ASP A 140 -1.55 -10.38 -5.40
N GLU A 141 -2.79 -9.90 -5.50
CA GLU A 141 -3.10 -8.50 -5.81
C GLU A 141 -2.76 -7.58 -4.64
N ILE A 142 -3.10 -7.99 -3.41
CA ILE A 142 -2.73 -7.26 -2.19
C ILE A 142 -1.20 -7.21 -2.07
N PHE A 143 -0.52 -8.33 -2.30
CA PHE A 143 0.93 -8.41 -2.28
C PHE A 143 1.57 -7.47 -3.29
N GLU A 144 1.03 -7.44 -4.50
CA GLU A 144 1.50 -6.54 -5.54
C GLU A 144 1.39 -5.07 -5.12
N ILE A 145 0.25 -4.64 -4.57
CA ILE A 145 0.10 -3.26 -4.09
C ILE A 145 1.10 -2.97 -2.98
N THR A 146 1.33 -3.89 -2.06
CA THR A 146 2.34 -3.74 -1.00
C THR A 146 3.74 -3.52 -1.58
N VAL A 147 4.13 -4.27 -2.62
CA VAL A 147 5.41 -4.07 -3.33
C VAL A 147 5.46 -2.72 -4.04
N LEU A 148 4.38 -2.33 -4.70
CA LEU A 148 4.27 -1.04 -5.39
C LEU A 148 4.42 0.14 -4.41
N LEU A 149 3.75 0.09 -3.25
CA LEU A 149 3.88 1.11 -2.21
C LEU A 149 5.27 1.10 -1.56
N ASN A 150 5.93 -0.06 -1.48
CA ASN A 150 7.32 -0.14 -1.04
C ASN A 150 8.26 0.67 -1.95
N ILE A 151 8.07 0.61 -3.29
CA ILE A 151 8.84 1.44 -4.23
C ILE A 151 8.64 2.93 -3.90
N VAL A 152 7.39 3.36 -3.70
CA VAL A 152 7.07 4.76 -3.37
C VAL A 152 7.79 5.20 -2.10
N VAL A 153 7.75 4.39 -1.04
CA VAL A 153 8.30 4.76 0.26
C VAL A 153 9.82 4.76 0.26
N LEU A 154 10.49 3.80 -0.40
CA LEU A 154 11.95 3.82 -0.50
C LEU A 154 12.44 5.08 -1.20
N GLU A 155 11.81 5.45 -2.32
CA GLU A 155 12.15 6.65 -3.08
C GLU A 155 11.82 7.94 -2.32
N LEU A 156 10.67 7.95 -1.61
CA LEU A 156 10.28 9.06 -0.75
C LEU A 156 11.35 9.28 0.33
N MET A 157 11.84 8.20 0.92
CA MET A 157 12.80 8.26 2.01
C MET A 157 14.18 8.67 1.55
N GLN A 158 14.62 8.19 0.41
CA GLN A 158 15.86 8.65 -0.20
C GLN A 158 15.79 10.15 -0.50
N LYS A 159 14.72 10.61 -1.16
CA LYS A 159 14.59 11.98 -1.64
C LYS A 159 14.42 13.01 -0.53
N PHE A 160 13.68 12.67 0.52
CA PHE A 160 13.38 13.60 1.61
C PHE A 160 14.11 13.30 2.92
N SER A 161 15.12 12.41 2.88
CA SER A 161 15.95 12.00 4.01
C SER A 161 16.47 13.17 4.86
N ASN A 162 16.98 14.23 4.21
CA ASN A 162 17.51 15.41 4.90
C ASN A 162 16.48 16.21 5.69
N TYR A 163 15.19 15.97 5.46
CA TYR A 163 14.10 16.68 6.12
C TYR A 163 13.45 15.85 7.22
N ILE A 164 13.83 14.57 7.38
CA ILE A 164 13.10 13.65 8.25
C ILE A 164 14.09 13.06 9.26
N ALA A 165 13.89 13.36 10.54
CA ALA A 165 14.56 12.64 11.61
C ALA A 165 14.01 11.21 11.63
N LEU A 166 14.79 10.27 11.10
CA LEU A 166 14.42 8.87 10.93
C LEU A 166 14.84 7.97 12.09
N GLU A 167 15.38 8.54 13.15
CA GLU A 167 15.92 7.83 14.32
C GLU A 167 14.90 6.83 14.90
N ASP A 168 13.62 7.20 14.95
CA ASP A 168 12.52 6.33 15.44
C ASP A 168 12.09 5.24 14.42
N TYR A 169 12.49 5.38 13.16
CA TYR A 169 11.95 4.62 12.02
C TYR A 169 12.93 3.60 11.43
N VAL A 170 14.23 3.74 11.71
CA VAL A 170 15.30 2.82 11.29
C VAL A 170 15.08 1.41 11.85
N ASP A 171 14.71 1.32 13.13
CA ASP A 171 14.46 0.05 13.81
C ASP A 171 13.23 -0.69 13.26
N MET A 172 12.21 0.06 12.84
CA MET A 172 11.02 -0.51 12.21
C MET A 172 11.35 -0.98 10.79
N PHE A 173 12.13 -0.20 10.02
CA PHE A 173 12.56 -0.55 8.67
C PHE A 173 13.33 -1.87 8.65
N ALA A 174 14.27 -2.05 9.57
CA ALA A 174 15.09 -3.26 9.68
C ALA A 174 14.25 -4.53 9.94
N LYS A 175 13.05 -4.37 10.51
CA LYS A 175 12.10 -5.44 10.84
C LYS A 175 11.07 -5.67 9.73
N VAL A 176 10.97 -4.79 8.73
CA VAL A 176 10.05 -5.01 7.61
C VAL A 176 10.50 -6.24 6.83
N PRO A 177 9.60 -7.21 6.58
CA PRO A 177 9.93 -8.38 5.78
C PRO A 177 10.49 -7.95 4.42
N LYS A 178 11.72 -8.39 4.11
CA LYS A 178 12.28 -8.20 2.76
C LYS A 178 11.51 -9.11 1.82
N PHE A 179 10.59 -8.53 1.05
CA PHE A 179 9.85 -9.22 0.00
C PHE A 179 10.76 -9.47 -1.22
N SER A 180 11.80 -10.29 -1.03
CA SER A 180 12.83 -10.57 -2.05
C SER A 180 12.39 -11.55 -3.14
N SER A 181 11.19 -12.13 -3.01
CA SER A 181 10.57 -12.93 -4.06
C SER A 181 9.17 -12.38 -4.33
N VAL A 182 9.01 -11.75 -5.48
CA VAL A 182 7.68 -11.51 -6.05
C VAL A 182 7.07 -12.87 -6.35
N VAL A 183 6.22 -13.38 -5.47
CA VAL A 183 5.46 -14.62 -5.68
C VAL A 183 4.13 -14.23 -6.31
N GLY A 184 4.06 -14.22 -7.64
CA GLY A 184 2.82 -13.92 -8.37
C GLY A 184 3.02 -13.71 -9.87
N ALA A 185 1.94 -13.88 -10.64
CA ALA A 185 1.90 -13.89 -12.10
C ALA A 185 2.35 -12.58 -12.78
N ASP A 186 2.38 -11.45 -12.05
CA ASP A 186 2.72 -10.12 -12.57
C ASP A 186 4.14 -9.65 -12.20
N LYS A 187 5.05 -10.56 -11.82
CA LYS A 187 6.47 -10.24 -11.54
C LYS A 187 7.13 -9.41 -12.65
N LYS A 188 6.88 -9.77 -13.91
CA LYS A 188 7.39 -9.04 -15.08
C LYS A 188 6.82 -7.62 -15.17
N GLU A 189 5.55 -7.42 -14.84
CA GLU A 189 4.93 -6.10 -14.89
C GLU A 189 5.48 -5.21 -13.78
N VAL A 190 5.65 -5.74 -12.56
CA VAL A 190 6.30 -5.02 -11.46
C VAL A 190 7.75 -4.67 -11.80
N GLU A 191 8.51 -5.59 -12.41
CA GLU A 191 9.88 -5.32 -12.89
C GLU A 191 9.92 -4.22 -13.95
N LEU A 192 8.94 -4.19 -14.87
CA LEU A 192 8.81 -3.12 -15.86
C LEU A 192 8.49 -1.77 -15.20
N ILE A 193 7.62 -1.75 -14.18
CA ILE A 193 7.32 -0.53 -13.41
C ILE A 193 8.56 -0.04 -12.67
N ILE A 194 9.31 -0.93 -12.02
CA ILE A 194 10.57 -0.59 -11.35
C ILE A 194 11.55 0.01 -12.36
N LYS A 195 11.67 -0.60 -13.54
CA LYS A 195 12.52 -0.07 -14.61
C LYS A 195 12.06 1.32 -15.06
N GLU A 196 10.77 1.51 -15.34
CA GLU A 196 10.20 2.81 -15.75
C GLU A 196 10.43 3.90 -14.69
N VAL A 197 10.26 3.55 -13.41
CA VAL A 197 10.57 4.45 -12.28
C VAL A 197 12.04 4.82 -12.27
N ASN A 198 12.96 3.85 -12.39
CA ASN A 198 14.39 4.10 -12.42
C ASN A 198 14.81 4.98 -13.60
N ASP A 199 14.25 4.73 -14.78
CA ASP A 199 14.50 5.56 -15.98
C ASP A 199 14.03 7.01 -15.74
N LEU A 200 12.86 7.20 -15.13
CA LEU A 200 12.34 8.53 -14.76
C LEU A 200 13.18 9.20 -13.67
N ILE A 201 13.71 8.46 -12.70
CA ILE A 201 14.64 8.98 -11.68
C ILE A 201 15.89 9.54 -12.36
N SER A 202 16.50 8.78 -13.28
CA SER A 202 17.68 9.24 -14.02
C SER A 202 17.40 10.54 -14.79
N VAL A 203 16.24 10.64 -15.45
CA VAL A 203 15.87 11.86 -16.21
C VAL A 203 15.59 13.06 -15.30
N HIS A 204 14.81 12.86 -14.24
CA HIS A 204 14.28 13.97 -13.44
C HIS A 204 15.20 14.41 -12.30
N TYR A 205 16.11 13.56 -11.82
CA TYR A 205 16.98 13.86 -10.67
C TYR A 205 18.45 14.11 -11.05
N GLN A 206 18.95 13.63 -12.21
CA GLN A 206 20.36 13.86 -12.61
C GLN A 206 20.64 15.22 -13.27
N GLN A 207 19.71 16.18 -13.25
CA GLN A 207 19.96 17.54 -13.76
C GLN A 207 20.62 18.50 -12.75
N LYS A 208 21.22 18.02 -11.64
CA LYS A 208 21.83 18.87 -10.61
C LYS A 208 23.32 18.65 -10.30
N GLU A 209 24.04 17.82 -11.06
CA GLU A 209 25.51 17.66 -10.90
C GLU A 209 26.33 18.31 -12.02
N SER A 210 25.81 19.35 -12.66
CA SER A 210 26.57 20.14 -13.63
C SER A 210 26.18 21.61 -13.52
N ILE A 211 26.80 22.31 -12.56
CA ILE A 211 27.23 23.72 -12.57
C ILE A 211 28.12 23.92 -11.33
#